data_AF-A0A8T4M584-F1
#
_entry.id   AF-A0A8T4M584-F1
#
_cell.length_a   1.000
_cell.length_b   1.000
_cell.length_c   1.000
_cell.angle_alpha   90.00
_cell.angle_beta   90.00
_cell.angle_gamma   90.00
#
_symmetry.space_group_name_H-M   'P 1'
#
loop_
_entity.id
_entity.type
_entity.pdbx_description
1 polymer ?
#
loop_
_entity_poly.entity_id
_entity_poly.type
_entity_poly.pdbx_seq_one_letter_code
_entity_poly.pdbx_strand_id
1 'polypeptide(L)'
;MAKEAKSRKKIYSTTWAVVAFIVIVIAFGFFVFNGSEKGQGKNPLENKKIIDMNVTCTNINDGAKVLSELYDIPAGPIILSQCRSACTDAGNLTLYDYKCTSDDRFLCYCNLPD
;
A
#
# COMPACT_ATOMS: atom_id res chain seq x y z
N MET A 1 -19.84 -50.06 -64.42
CA MET A 1 -18.50 -49.46 -64.24
C MET A 1 -18.61 -48.30 -63.24
N ALA A 2 -17.50 -47.94 -62.60
CA ALA A 2 -17.37 -47.51 -61.20
C ALA A 2 -17.92 -46.12 -60.79
N LYS A 3 -18.14 -46.01 -59.46
CA LYS A 3 -18.64 -44.88 -58.66
C LYS A 3 -17.68 -43.69 -58.63
N GLU A 4 -18.21 -42.47 -58.63
CA GLU A 4 -17.51 -41.29 -58.12
C GLU A 4 -18.16 -40.79 -56.82
N ALA A 5 -17.39 -40.86 -55.73
CA ALA A 5 -17.66 -40.20 -54.46
C ALA A 5 -16.42 -39.35 -54.15
N LYS A 6 -16.54 -38.02 -54.18
CA LYS A 6 -15.49 -37.13 -53.67
C LYS A 6 -16.07 -36.00 -52.84
N SER A 7 -16.23 -36.34 -51.55
CA SER A 7 -15.68 -35.59 -50.42
C SER A 7 -16.04 -34.11 -50.30
N ARG A 8 -17.15 -33.84 -49.60
CA ARG A 8 -17.40 -32.55 -48.94
C ARG A 8 -16.44 -32.41 -47.74
N LYS A 9 -15.24 -31.88 -47.94
CA LYS A 9 -14.30 -31.58 -46.84
C LYS A 9 -14.67 -30.24 -46.18
N LYS A 10 -15.44 -30.38 -45.09
CA LYS A 10 -15.40 -29.60 -43.83
C LYS A 10 -14.96 -28.12 -43.92
N ILE A 11 -15.92 -27.24 -44.18
CA ILE A 11 -15.89 -25.85 -43.68
C ILE A 11 -16.28 -25.89 -42.19
N TYR A 12 -15.41 -26.47 -41.36
CA TYR A 12 -15.58 -26.47 -39.90
C TYR A 12 -14.28 -26.06 -39.20
N SER A 13 -13.13 -26.07 -39.87
CA SER A 13 -11.84 -25.90 -39.21
C SER A 13 -11.61 -24.49 -38.63
N THR A 14 -12.16 -23.46 -39.27
CA THR A 14 -11.91 -22.07 -38.88
C THR A 14 -12.79 -21.62 -37.72
N THR A 15 -14.06 -22.04 -37.71
CA THR A 15 -15.02 -21.65 -36.66
C THR A 15 -14.62 -22.20 -35.30
N TRP A 16 -14.17 -23.46 -35.24
CA TRP A 16 -13.69 -24.06 -34.00
C TRP A 16 -12.38 -23.44 -33.50
N ALA A 17 -11.51 -22.96 -34.40
CA ALA A 17 -10.29 -22.25 -34.01
C ALA A 17 -10.58 -20.89 -33.38
N VAL A 18 -11.56 -20.15 -33.90
CA VAL A 18 -11.99 -18.87 -33.33
C VAL A 18 -12.63 -19.07 -31.94
N VAL A 19 -13.48 -20.08 -31.79
CA VAL A 19 -14.09 -20.42 -30.48
C VAL A 19 -13.01 -20.80 -29.46
N ALA A 20 -12.02 -21.62 -29.85
CA ALA A 20 -10.92 -21.99 -28.97
C ALA A 20 -10.08 -20.76 -28.56
N PHE A 21 -9.83 -19.82 -29.48
CA PHE A 21 -9.12 -18.59 -29.17
C PHE A 21 -9.88 -17.72 -28.15
N ILE A 22 -11.20 -17.56 -28.32
CA ILE A 22 -12.04 -16.82 -27.38
C ILE A 22 -12.00 -17.45 -25.98
N VAL A 23 -12.10 -18.78 -25.88
CA VAL A 23 -12.03 -19.50 -24.59
C VAL A 23 -10.68 -19.30 -23.91
N ILE A 24 -9.57 -19.30 -24.67
CA ILE A 24 -8.22 -19.06 -24.13
C ILE A 24 -8.10 -17.62 -23.61
N VAL A 25 -8.58 -16.62 -24.36
CA VAL A 25 -8.55 -15.22 -23.94
C VAL A 25 -9.38 -15.01 -22.66
N ILE A 26 -10.56 -15.61 -22.57
CA ILE A 26 -11.40 -15.55 -21.36
C ILE A 26 -10.69 -16.22 -20.19
N ALA A 27 -10.12 -17.42 -20.38
CA ALA A 27 -9.40 -18.14 -19.33
C ALA A 27 -8.17 -17.36 -18.83
N PHE A 28 -7.40 -16.74 -19.73
CA PHE A 28 -6.28 -15.86 -19.36
C PHE A 28 -6.75 -14.60 -18.64
N GLY A 29 -7.86 -13.99 -19.07
CA GLY A 29 -8.49 -12.88 -18.35
C GLY A 29 -8.84 -13.28 -16.91
N PHE A 30 -9.57 -14.38 -16.73
CA PHE A 30 -9.91 -14.89 -15.40
C PHE A 30 -8.67 -15.23 -14.56
N PHE A 31 -7.60 -15.79 -15.16
CA PHE A 31 -6.36 -16.09 -14.42
C PHE A 31 -5.60 -14.82 -14.00
N VAL A 32 -5.52 -13.79 -14.85
CA VAL A 32 -4.88 -12.51 -14.51
C VAL A 32 -5.67 -11.74 -13.46
N PHE A 33 -7.01 -11.76 -13.55
CA PHE A 33 -7.88 -11.08 -12.58
C PHE A 33 -8.02 -11.84 -11.24
N ASN A 34 -8.11 -13.18 -11.23
CA ASN A 34 -8.16 -13.96 -9.98
C ASN A 34 -6.77 -14.22 -9.35
N GLY A 35 -5.69 -14.05 -10.11
CA GLY A 35 -4.32 -14.16 -9.60
C GLY A 35 -3.86 -12.99 -8.73
N SER A 36 -4.64 -11.89 -8.68
CA SER A 36 -4.33 -10.68 -7.90
C SER A 36 -5.11 -10.57 -6.58
N GLU A 37 -5.63 -11.67 -6.03
CA GLU A 37 -6.15 -11.69 -4.64
C GLU A 37 -5.11 -12.11 -3.60
N LYS A 38 -3.82 -12.14 -3.96
CA LYS A 38 -2.71 -12.18 -2.98
C LYS A 38 -2.19 -10.78 -2.74
N GLY A 39 -2.94 -10.00 -1.97
CA GLY A 39 -2.49 -8.71 -1.50
C GLY A 39 -3.58 -7.67 -1.33
N GLN A 40 -4.67 -7.99 -0.61
CA GLN A 40 -5.17 -6.95 0.28
C GLN A 40 -4.08 -6.71 1.31
N GLY A 41 -3.12 -5.86 0.97
CA GLY A 41 -2.26 -5.25 1.97
C GLY A 41 -3.21 -4.57 2.93
N LYS A 42 -3.33 -5.12 4.15
CA LYS A 42 -3.96 -4.43 5.27
C LYS A 42 -3.54 -2.98 5.16
N ASN A 43 -4.50 -2.06 5.12
CA ASN A 43 -4.14 -0.65 4.99
C ASN A 43 -3.16 -0.38 6.14
N PRO A 44 -1.92 0.09 5.91
CA PRO A 44 -0.95 0.26 6.99
C PRO A 44 -1.41 1.29 8.05
N LEU A 45 -2.56 1.94 7.80
CA LEU A 45 -3.27 2.88 8.66
C LEU A 45 -4.55 2.29 9.30
N GLU A 46 -4.94 1.06 8.98
CA GLU A 46 -6.02 0.36 9.67
C GLU A 46 -5.58 0.23 11.14
N ASN A 47 -6.28 0.91 12.04
CA ASN A 47 -5.97 1.07 13.48
C ASN A 47 -4.88 2.09 13.87
N LYS A 48 -4.53 3.05 12.99
CA LYS A 48 -3.61 4.15 13.35
C LYS A 48 -4.30 5.51 13.28
N LYS A 49 -4.07 6.33 14.31
CA LYS A 49 -4.39 7.75 14.31
C LYS A 49 -3.16 8.53 13.89
N ILE A 50 -3.33 9.42 12.91
CA ILE A 50 -2.29 10.35 12.48
C ILE A 50 -2.53 11.67 13.19
N ILE A 51 -1.49 12.21 13.83
CA ILE A 51 -1.49 13.52 14.47
C ILE A 51 -0.53 14.41 13.70
N ASP A 52 -1.05 15.48 13.13
CA ASP A 52 -0.24 16.57 12.59
C ASP A 52 0.16 17.48 13.75
N MET A 53 1.46 17.56 14.02
CA MET A 53 2.00 18.36 15.12
C MET A 53 1.95 19.87 14.82
N ASN A 54 1.54 20.27 13.62
CA ASN A 54 1.53 21.65 13.15
C ASN A 54 2.92 22.32 13.26
N VAL A 55 3.97 21.52 13.10
CA VAL A 55 5.36 21.97 13.03
C VAL A 55 5.99 21.37 11.78
N THR A 56 6.95 22.09 11.21
CA THR A 56 7.70 21.57 10.07
C THR A 56 8.77 20.59 10.50
N CYS A 57 9.17 19.72 9.59
CA CYS A 57 10.25 18.78 9.82
C CYS A 57 11.59 19.46 10.02
N THR A 58 11.81 20.59 9.34
CA THR A 58 12.99 21.41 9.58
C THR A 58 12.99 21.95 11.01
N ASN A 59 11.89 22.59 11.44
CA ASN A 59 11.80 23.20 12.77
C ASN A 59 11.94 22.19 13.91
N ILE A 60 11.35 20.99 13.76
CA ILE A 60 11.44 19.99 14.82
C ILE A 60 12.84 19.37 14.92
N ASN A 61 13.52 19.17 13.79
CA ASN A 61 14.89 18.64 13.78
C ASN A 61 15.88 19.67 14.31
N ASP A 62 15.74 20.94 13.92
CA ASP A 62 16.56 22.04 14.43
C ASP A 62 16.36 22.22 15.94
N GLY A 63 15.10 22.23 16.39
CA GLY A 63 14.78 22.29 17.82
C GLY A 63 15.34 21.10 18.60
N ALA A 64 15.22 19.89 18.06
CA ALA A 64 15.79 18.69 18.68
C ALA A 64 17.32 18.72 18.70
N LYS A 65 17.98 19.30 17.69
CA LYS A 65 19.43 19.47 17.65
C LYS A 65 19.91 20.47 18.70
N VAL A 66 19.26 21.63 18.83
CA VAL A 66 19.60 22.62 19.86
C VAL A 66 19.45 22.03 21.26
N LEU A 67 18.36 21.31 21.51
CA LEU A 67 18.14 20.62 22.78
C LEU A 67 19.15 19.48 22.99
N SER A 68 19.56 18.81 21.92
CA SER A 68 20.56 17.75 21.97
C SER A 68 21.90 18.26 22.46
N GLU A 69 22.35 19.41 21.92
CA GLU A 69 23.58 20.07 22.34
C GLU A 69 23.49 20.63 23.76
N LEU A 70 22.33 21.17 24.15
CA LEU A 70 22.15 21.80 25.46
C LEU A 70 22.11 20.78 26.61
N TYR A 71 21.51 19.61 26.37
CA TYR A 71 21.27 18.60 27.40
C TYR A 71 22.15 17.36 27.27
N ASP A 72 23.00 17.28 26.24
CA ASP A 72 23.81 16.10 25.90
C ASP A 72 22.95 14.82 25.70
N ILE A 73 21.76 15.00 25.10
CA ILE A 73 20.80 13.91 24.80
C ILE A 73 20.69 13.80 23.28
N PRO A 74 20.64 12.62 22.66
CA PRO A 74 20.45 12.53 21.21
C PRO A 74 19.12 13.16 20.75
N ALA A 75 19.11 13.75 19.55
CA ALA A 75 17.91 14.40 18.99
C ALA A 75 16.70 13.44 18.79
N GLY A 76 16.95 12.18 18.45
CA GLY A 76 15.90 11.18 18.23
C GLY A 76 14.94 10.98 19.42
N PRO A 77 15.45 10.68 20.63
CA PRO A 77 14.66 10.63 21.87
C PRO A 77 13.80 11.88 22.14
N ILE A 78 14.28 13.06 21.80
CA ILE A 78 13.55 14.33 22.00
C ILE A 78 12.31 14.35 21.09
N ILE A 79 12.49 14.03 19.81
CA ILE A 79 11.39 13.95 18.82
C ILE A 79 10.38 12.86 19.21
N LEU A 80 10.86 11.69 19.64
CA LEU A 80 10.02 10.60 20.13
C LEU A 80 9.16 11.00 21.34
N SER A 81 9.75 11.74 22.28
CA SER A 81 9.05 12.22 23.47
C SER A 81 7.89 13.16 23.11
N GLN A 82 8.14 14.10 22.19
CA GLN A 82 7.10 15.02 21.70
C GLN A 82 5.92 14.29 21.07
N CYS A 83 6.20 13.32 20.19
CA CYS A 83 5.16 12.50 19.58
C CYS A 83 4.41 11.63 20.60
N ARG A 84 5.11 11.08 21.59
CA ARG A 84 4.48 10.28 22.66
C ARG A 84 3.52 11.13 23.49
N SER A 85 3.89 12.37 23.82
CA SER A 85 2.99 13.30 24.51
C SER A 85 1.74 13.56 23.65
N ALA A 86 1.91 13.90 22.38
CA ALA A 86 0.80 14.16 21.48
C ALA A 86 -0.16 12.96 21.33
N CYS A 87 0.38 11.73 21.23
CA CYS A 87 -0.43 10.51 21.22
C CYS A 87 -1.21 10.33 22.54
N THR A 88 -0.58 10.64 23.67
CA THR A 88 -1.22 10.55 25.00
C THR A 88 -2.33 11.60 25.14
N ASP A 89 -2.08 12.83 24.73
CA ASP A 89 -3.03 13.95 24.80
C ASP A 89 -4.23 13.73 23.86
N ALA A 90 -4.01 13.07 22.72
CA ALA A 90 -5.06 12.79 21.73
C ALA A 90 -6.00 11.64 22.10
N GLY A 91 -5.81 10.97 23.23
CA GLY A 91 -6.67 9.87 23.69
C GLY A 91 -5.95 8.69 24.33
N ASN A 92 -4.84 8.91 25.04
CA ASN A 92 -4.01 7.88 25.66
C ASN A 92 -3.52 6.80 24.68
N LEU A 93 -3.09 7.24 23.49
CA LEU A 93 -2.65 6.36 22.41
C LEU A 93 -1.17 6.01 22.55
N THR A 94 -0.76 4.87 21.97
CA THR A 94 0.66 4.49 21.96
C THR A 94 1.35 4.99 20.70
N LEU A 95 2.55 5.56 20.83
CA LEU A 95 3.34 5.99 19.68
C LEU A 95 3.79 4.77 18.87
N TYR A 96 3.47 4.75 17.58
CA TYR A 96 3.94 3.75 16.62
C TYR A 96 5.20 4.23 15.90
N ASP A 97 5.12 5.40 15.26
CA ASP A 97 6.19 5.95 14.43
C ASP A 97 6.00 7.47 14.27
N TYR A 98 6.98 8.16 13.72
CA TYR A 98 6.85 9.53 13.26
C TYR A 98 7.47 9.67 11.87
N LYS A 99 6.89 10.53 11.03
CA LYS A 99 7.45 10.77 9.70
C LYS A 99 7.37 12.23 9.31
N CYS A 100 8.36 12.59 8.50
CA CYS A 100 8.33 13.78 7.70
C CYS A 100 7.67 13.50 6.37
N THR A 101 6.65 14.29 6.06
CA THR A 101 6.00 14.26 4.74
C THR A 101 6.85 15.01 3.72
N SER A 102 6.60 14.76 2.44
CA SER A 102 7.22 15.51 1.33
C SER A 102 6.92 17.01 1.38
N ASP A 103 5.81 17.40 2.01
CA ASP A 103 5.37 18.79 2.16
C ASP A 103 5.95 19.45 3.44
N ASP A 104 7.05 18.92 3.98
CA ASP A 104 7.73 19.39 5.20
C ASP A 104 6.87 19.36 6.48
N ARG A 105 5.72 18.66 6.49
CA ARG A 105 4.90 18.48 7.70
C ARG A 105 5.42 17.32 8.54
N PHE A 106 5.46 17.51 9.85
CA PHE A 106 5.83 16.49 10.82
C PHE A 106 4.59 15.79 11.40
N LEU A 107 4.51 14.47 11.15
CA LEU A 107 3.37 13.65 11.57
C LEU A 107 3.80 12.60 12.60
N CYS A 108 3.01 12.44 13.65
CA CYS A 108 3.11 11.34 14.59
C CYS A 108 2.02 10.30 14.30
N TYR A 109 2.39 9.03 14.25
CA TYR A 109 1.49 7.90 14.06
C TYR A 109 1.30 7.21 15.40
N CYS A 110 0.06 7.14 15.87
CA CYS A 110 -0.29 6.49 17.13
C CYS A 110 -1.16 5.26 16.84
N ASN A 111 -0.98 4.17 17.59
CA ASN A 111 -1.92 3.05 17.55
C ASN A 111 -3.15 3.36 18.39
N LEU A 112 -4.32 2.98 17.87
CA LEU A 112 -5.53 2.92 18.68
C LEU A 112 -5.40 1.81 19.73
N PRO A 113 -5.97 1.97 20.93
CA PRO A 113 -6.06 0.87 21.89
C PRO A 113 -6.92 -0.25 21.29
N ASP A 114 -6.41 -1.48 21.32
CA ASP A 114 -7.15 -2.71 20.97
C ASP A 114 -8.38 -2.93 21.86
#